data_AF-A0A9X5PGR7-F1
#
_entry.id   AF-A0A9X5PGR7-F1
#
_cell.length_a   1.000
_cell.length_b   1.000
_cell.length_c   1.000
_cell.angle_alpha   90.00
_cell.angle_beta   90.00
_cell.angle_gamma   90.00
#
_symmetry.space_group_name_H-M   'P 1'
#
loop_
_entity.id
_entity.type
_entity.pdbx_description
1 polymer ?
#
loop_
_entity_poly.entity_id
_entity_poly.type
_entity_poly.pdbx_seq_one_letter_code
_entity_poly.pdbx_strand_id
1 'polypeptide(L)'
;MKEYVFKIVAENGICRVELPEITLNNEYEVPDVMAALTREFLDSMSRDAVLDGDSFMADAIADLKALQAVKNLRDAAEKVN
;
A
#
# COMPACT_ATOMS: atom_id res chain seq x y z
N MET A 1 20.12 -1.47 -5.23
CA MET A 1 18.94 -2.37 -5.39
C MET A 1 17.73 -1.63 -4.82
N LYS A 2 16.55 -1.72 -5.43
CA LYS A 2 15.32 -1.20 -4.81
C LYS A 2 14.91 -2.22 -3.76
N GLU A 3 15.05 -1.89 -2.49
CA GLU A 3 14.49 -2.70 -1.41
C GLU A 3 12.97 -2.59 -1.49
N TYR A 4 12.35 -3.66 -1.98
CA TYR A 4 10.90 -3.77 -1.95
C TYR A 4 10.51 -4.12 -0.52
N VAL A 5 9.79 -3.20 0.09
CA VAL A 5 9.32 -3.24 1.48
C VAL A 5 8.35 -4.41 1.72
N PHE A 6 7.79 -4.97 0.65
CA PHE A 6 6.95 -6.16 0.62
C PHE A 6 7.01 -6.79 -0.77
N LYS A 7 6.66 -8.07 -0.87
CA LYS A 7 6.55 -8.81 -2.12
C LYS A 7 5.16 -9.40 -2.24
N ILE A 8 4.48 -9.14 -3.35
CA ILE A 8 3.22 -9.81 -3.67
C ILE A 8 3.57 -11.09 -4.43
N VAL A 9 3.16 -12.24 -3.90
CA VAL A 9 3.29 -13.55 -4.51
C VAL A 9 1.90 -14.03 -4.92
N ALA A 10 1.72 -14.31 -6.20
CA ALA A 10 0.52 -14.96 -6.71
C ALA A 10 0.88 -16.37 -7.17
N GLU A 11 0.55 -17.37 -6.36
CA GLU A 11 0.75 -18.79 -6.69
C GLU A 11 -0.55 -19.55 -6.49
N ASN A 12 -0.89 -20.44 -7.43
CA ASN A 12 -2.09 -21.29 -7.37
C ASN A 12 -3.42 -20.53 -7.18
N GLY A 13 -3.52 -19.31 -7.72
CA GLY A 13 -4.70 -18.45 -7.58
C GLY A 13 -4.84 -17.78 -6.21
N ILE A 14 -3.87 -17.97 -5.31
CA ILE A 14 -3.81 -17.31 -4.02
C ILE A 14 -2.81 -16.16 -4.12
N CYS A 15 -3.28 -14.96 -3.79
CA CYS A 15 -2.43 -13.78 -3.64
C CYS A 15 -2.00 -13.68 -2.17
N ARG A 16 -0.69 -13.67 -1.91
CA ARG A 16 -0.09 -13.49 -0.59
C ARG A 16 0.86 -12.30 -0.62
N VAL A 17 0.84 -11.51 0.44
CA VAL A 17 1.87 -10.50 0.68
C VAL A 17 2.93 -11.11 1.60
N GLU A 18 4.16 -11.19 1.12
CA GLU A 18 5.35 -11.55 1.88
C GLU A 18 6.01 -10.26 2.39
N LEU A 19 6.18 -10.17 3.71
CA LEU A 19 6.89 -9.08 4.36
C LEU A 19 8.28 -9.59 4.78
N PRO A 20 9.33 -8.77 4.66
CA PRO A 20 10.66 -9.14 5.17
C PRO A 20 10.61 -9.31 6.69
N GLU A 21 11.46 -10.21 7.22
CA GLU A 21 11.67 -10.29 8.66
C GLU A 21 12.36 -9.01 9.13
N ILE A 22 11.73 -8.31 10.09
CA ILE A 22 12.26 -7.07 10.66
C ILE A 22 13.05 -7.45 11.91
N THR A 23 14.38 -7.47 11.81
CA THR A 23 15.25 -7.61 12.98
C THR A 23 15.41 -6.25 13.65
N LEU A 24 14.73 -6.04 14.78
CA LEU A 24 14.88 -4.84 15.61
C LEU A 24 16.21 -4.90 16.36
N ASN A 25 17.30 -4.57 15.68
CA ASN A 25 18.57 -4.24 16.33
C ASN A 25 18.55 -2.76 16.77
N ASN A 26 19.44 -2.37 17.69
CA ASN A 26 19.42 -1.05 18.34
C ASN A 26 19.63 0.17 17.41
N GLU A 27 19.91 -0.04 16.13
CA GLU A 27 19.97 0.99 15.09
C GLU A 27 18.94 0.65 14.01
N TYR A 28 17.84 1.41 13.98
CA TYR A 28 16.80 1.25 12.97
C TYR A 28 17.24 1.89 11.66
N GLU A 29 17.37 1.12 10.60
CA GLU A 29 17.59 1.67 9.26
C GLU A 29 16.25 2.08 8.62
N VAL A 30 16.29 3.06 7.73
CA VAL A 30 15.08 3.54 7.00
C VAL A 30 14.29 2.39 6.35
N PRO A 31 14.91 1.37 5.72
CA PRO A 31 14.18 0.24 5.15
C PRO A 31 13.38 -0.57 6.18
N ASP A 32 13.92 -0.77 7.38
CA ASP A 32 13.24 -1.50 8.47
C ASP A 32 12.02 -0.75 8.97
N VAL A 33 12.14 0.58 9.09
CA VAL A 33 11.02 1.45 9.48
C VAL A 33 9.93 1.42 8.42
N MET A 34 10.30 1.48 7.14
CA MET A 34 9.34 1.39 6.04
C MET A 34 8.63 0.02 6.03
N ALA A 35 9.36 -1.07 6.30
CA ALA A 35 8.79 -2.41 6.42
C ALA A 35 7.79 -2.53 7.56
N ALA A 36 8.13 -1.98 8.73
CA ALA A 36 7.26 -1.99 9.90
C ALA A 36 5.96 -1.21 9.64
N LEU A 37 6.08 0.00 9.09
CA LEU A 37 4.93 0.84 8.77
C LEU A 37 4.03 0.19 7.71
N THR A 38 4.62 -0.44 6.69
CA THR A 38 3.86 -1.13 5.64
C THR A 38 3.11 -2.33 6.21
N ARG A 39 3.74 -3.09 7.12
CA ARG A 39 3.09 -4.21 7.81
C ARG A 39 1.88 -3.75 8.61
N GLU A 40 2.05 -2.75 9.47
CA GLU A 40 0.96 -2.20 10.29
C GLU A 40 -0.19 -1.66 9.43
N PHE A 41 0.15 -1.00 8.31
CA PHE A 41 -0.85 -0.53 7.35
C PHE A 41 -1.65 -1.70 6.76
N LEU A 42 -0.99 -2.74 6.26
CA LEU A 42 -1.66 -3.90 5.67
C LEU A 42 -2.54 -4.65 6.68
N ASP A 43 -2.06 -4.79 7.92
CA ASP A 43 -2.82 -5.42 9.00
C ASP A 43 -4.06 -4.57 9.37
N SER A 44 -3.94 -3.24 9.39
CA SER A 44 -5.10 -2.35 9.59
C SER A 44 -6.12 -2.48 8.47
N MET A 45 -5.69 -2.35 7.21
CA MET A 45 -6.58 -2.45 6.05
C MET A 45 -7.30 -3.80 6.01
N SER A 46 -6.58 -4.88 6.35
CA SER A 46 -7.18 -6.23 6.42
C SER A 46 -8.22 -6.34 7.53
N ARG A 47 -7.98 -5.75 8.71
CA ARG A 47 -8.97 -5.70 9.79
C ARG A 47 -10.21 -4.92 9.38
N ASP A 48 -10.03 -3.75 8.78
CA ASP A 48 -11.14 -2.89 8.36
C ASP A 48 -12.00 -3.58 7.28
N ALA A 49 -11.36 -4.23 6.30
CA ALA A 49 -12.04 -5.00 5.27
C ALA A 49 -12.84 -6.20 5.83
N VAL A 50 -12.37 -6.83 6.92
CA VAL A 50 -13.10 -7.93 7.58
C VAL A 50 -14.25 -7.42 8.43
N LEU A 51 -14.11 -6.24 9.06
CA LEU A 51 -15.14 -5.63 9.89
C LEU A 51 -16.32 -5.14 9.06
N ASP A 52 -16.05 -4.45 7.95
CA ASP A 52 -17.08 -3.93 7.03
C ASP A 52 -16.53 -3.83 5.60
N GLY A 53 -16.63 -4.93 4.86
CA GLY A 53 -16.11 -5.02 3.50
C GLY A 53 -16.81 -4.11 2.49
N ASP A 54 -18.10 -3.83 2.67
CA ASP A 54 -18.86 -3.01 1.72
C ASP A 54 -18.45 -1.53 1.84
N SER A 55 -18.37 -1.01 3.06
CA SER A 55 -17.88 0.35 3.31
C SER A 55 -16.41 0.50 2.90
N PHE A 56 -15.58 -0.49 3.23
CA PHE A 56 -14.17 -0.52 2.83
C PHE A 56 -13.99 -0.41 1.32
N MET A 57 -14.78 -1.16 0.54
CA MET A 57 -14.73 -1.10 -0.92
C MET A 57 -15.25 0.22 -1.48
N ALA A 58 -16.29 0.81 -0.88
CA ALA A 58 -16.81 2.10 -1.29
C ALA A 58 -15.76 3.22 -1.11
N ASP A 59 -15.07 3.22 0.03
CA ASP A 59 -14.00 4.17 0.34
C ASP A 59 -12.81 4.01 -0.61
N ALA A 60 -12.37 2.77 -0.85
CA ALA A 60 -11.29 2.50 -1.81
C ALA A 60 -11.61 2.99 -3.23
N ILE A 61 -12.87 2.86 -3.67
CA ILE A 61 -13.31 3.40 -4.97
C ILE A 61 -13.31 4.94 -4.97
N ALA A 62 -13.72 5.57 -3.87
CA ALA A 62 -13.70 7.03 -3.74
C ALA A 62 -12.27 7.59 -3.81
N ASP A 63 -11.33 6.97 -3.09
CA ASP A 63 -9.92 7.32 -3.10
C ASP A 63 -9.30 7.18 -4.49
N LEU A 64 -9.60 6.09 -5.19
CA LEU A 64 -9.12 5.88 -6.56
C LEU A 64 -9.62 6.97 -7.52
N LYS A 65 -10.89 7.38 -7.39
CA LYS A 65 -11.46 8.48 -8.19
C LYS A 65 -10.77 9.81 -7.89
N ALA A 66 -10.49 10.10 -6.62
CA ALA A 66 -9.79 11.31 -6.22
C ALA A 66 -8.36 11.36 -6.80
N LEU A 67 -7.62 10.25 -6.71
CA LEU A 67 -6.28 10.13 -7.30
C LEU A 67 -6.30 10.31 -8.82
N GLN A 68 -7.28 9.72 -9.50
CA GLN A 68 -7.43 9.88 -10.95
C GLN A 68 -7.74 11.33 -11.32
N ALA A 69 -8.56 12.03 -10.53
CA ALA A 69 -8.86 13.45 -10.75
C ALA A 69 -7.61 14.31 -10.60
N VAL A 70 -6.82 14.11 -9.54
CA VAL A 70 -5.55 14.83 -9.32
C VAL A 70 -4.57 14.58 -10.47
N LYS A 71 -4.43 13.33 -10.91
CA LYS A 71 -3.58 12.99 -12.05
C LYS A 71 -4.01 13.71 -13.32
N ASN A 72 -5.32 13.71 -13.63
CA ASN A 72 -5.85 14.38 -14.81
C ASN A 72 -5.58 15.89 -14.78
N LEU A 73 -5.70 16.53 -13.61
CA LEU A 73 -5.41 17.95 -13.43
C LEU A 73 -3.93 18.26 -13.68
N ARG A 74 -3.02 17.43 -13.14
CA ARG A 74 -1.59 17.57 -13.38
C ARG A 74 -1.24 17.40 -14.86
N ASP A 75 -1.74 16.34 -15.48
CA ASP A 75 -1.46 16.04 -16.89
C ASP A 75 -2.06 17.12 -17.82
N ALA A 76 -3.17 17.77 -17.44
CA ALA A 76 -3.72 18.92 -18.15
C ALA A 76 -2.84 20.17 -17.99
N ALA A 77 -2.33 20.44 -16.78
CA ALA A 77 -1.42 21.55 -16.53
C ALA A 77 -0.08 21.41 -17.29
N GLU A 78 0.44 20.19 -17.42
CA GLU A 78 1.65 19.89 -18.18
C GLU A 78 1.48 20.02 -19.70
N LYS A 79 0.25 19.94 -20.23
CA LYS A 79 -0.05 20.10 -21.66
C LYS A 79 -0.27 21.56 -22.10
N VAL A 80 -0.50 22.46 -21.14
CA VAL A 80 -0.73 23.89 -21.38
C VAL A 80 0.58 24.69 -21.34
N ASN A 81 1.63 24.13 -20.71
CA ASN A 81 3.01 24.64 -20.73
C ASN A 81 3.83 24.02 -21.86
#